data_AF-X1A2G8-F1
#
_entry.id   AF-X1A2G8-F1
#
_cell.length_a   1.000
_cell.length_b   1.000
_cell.length_c   1.000
_cell.angle_alpha   90.00
_cell.angle_beta   90.00
_cell.angle_gamma   90.00
#
_symmetry.space_group_name_H-M   'P 1'
#
loop_
_entity.id
_entity.type
_entity.pdbx_description
1 polymer ?
#
loop_
_entity_poly.entity_id
_entity_poly.type
_entity_poly.pdbx_seq_one_letter_code
_entity_poly.pdbx_strand_id
1 'polypeptide(L)'
;TKNKLHSLVVDISGLTATATISIRMYMQVKGVEKKVYDQDFVVGTDPDGLWIVNGTLGIHEVLRVTAQSDNGADDGKTIAYDYMLETM
;
A
#
# COMPACT_ATOMS: atom_id res chain seq x y z
N THR A 1 8.87 7.92 18.07
CA THR A 1 9.86 8.42 17.11
C THR A 1 9.12 8.92 15.89
N LYS A 2 9.49 10.08 15.34
CA LYS A 2 8.88 10.57 14.10
C LYS A 2 9.61 9.90 12.94
N ASN A 3 8.89 9.34 11.99
CA ASN A 3 9.49 8.66 10.84
C ASN A 3 9.06 9.36 9.54
N LYS A 4 9.93 9.34 8.55
CA LYS A 4 9.55 9.59 7.15
C LYS A 4 9.56 8.27 6.40
N LEU A 5 8.61 8.12 5.49
CA LEU A 5 8.59 7.07 4.48
C LEU A 5 9.11 7.68 3.18
N HIS A 6 10.11 7.06 2.57
CA HIS A 6 10.65 7.49 1.28
C HIS A 6 10.19 6.62 0.12
N SER A 7 9.92 5.35 0.41
CA SER A 7 9.45 4.39 -0.56
C SER A 7 8.57 3.35 0.10
N LEU A 8 7.50 2.97 -0.59
CA LEU A 8 6.72 1.77 -0.32
C LEU A 8 6.41 1.12 -1.67
N VAL A 9 6.91 -0.10 -1.84
CA VAL A 9 6.65 -0.93 -3.02
C VAL A 9 5.86 -2.15 -2.58
N VAL A 10 4.82 -2.50 -3.35
CA VAL A 10 3.96 -3.66 -3.09
C VAL A 10 3.99 -4.59 -4.29
N ASP A 11 4.13 -5.88 -4.06
CA ASP A 11 4.17 -6.92 -5.09
C ASP A 11 2.84 -7.67 -5.16
N ILE A 12 2.18 -7.62 -6.32
CA ILE A 12 0.91 -8.29 -6.59
C ILE A 12 1.03 -9.56 -7.44
N SER A 13 2.26 -9.99 -7.79
CA SER A 13 2.50 -11.16 -8.66
C SER A 13 1.92 -12.47 -8.12
N GLY A 14 1.78 -12.59 -6.79
CA GLY A 14 1.20 -13.76 -6.12
C GLY A 14 -0.32 -13.86 -6.20
N LEU A 15 -1.00 -12.81 -6.68
CA LEU A 15 -2.46 -12.72 -6.70
C LEU A 15 -3.04 -13.27 -8.00
N THR A 16 -4.36 -13.43 -8.03
CA THR A 16 -5.03 -14.07 -9.16
C THR A 16 -5.04 -13.14 -10.35
N ALA A 17 -4.60 -13.63 -11.51
CA ALA A 17 -4.65 -12.87 -12.76
C ALA A 17 -6.05 -12.27 -12.98
N THR A 18 -6.10 -11.03 -13.47
CA THR A 18 -7.31 -10.21 -13.67
C THR A 18 -8.03 -9.74 -12.40
N ALA A 19 -7.57 -10.11 -11.20
CA ALA A 19 -8.10 -9.55 -9.96
C ALA A 19 -7.77 -8.05 -9.86
N THR A 20 -8.72 -7.29 -9.32
CA THR A 20 -8.53 -5.88 -8.98
C THR A 20 -8.07 -5.77 -7.54
N ILE A 21 -6.92 -5.14 -7.34
CA ILE A 21 -6.27 -4.94 -6.05
C ILE A 21 -6.39 -3.48 -5.66
N SER A 22 -7.23 -3.19 -4.67
CA SER A 22 -7.35 -1.86 -4.08
C SER A 22 -6.29 -1.65 -3.00
N ILE A 23 -5.37 -0.72 -3.21
CA ILE A 23 -4.42 -0.26 -2.18
C ILE A 23 -4.87 1.07 -1.60
N ARG A 24 -5.03 1.12 -0.27
CA ARG A 24 -5.50 2.29 0.46
C ARG A 24 -4.55 2.64 1.57
N MET A 25 -4.30 3.94 1.73
CA MET A 25 -3.51 4.45 2.84
C MET A 25 -4.36 5.37 3.71
N TYR A 26 -4.13 5.28 5.02
CA TYR A 26 -4.82 6.05 6.03
C TYR A 26 -3.79 6.68 6.98
N MET A 27 -4.02 7.92 7.37
CA MET A 27 -3.17 8.65 8.31
C MET A 27 -4.01 9.53 9.23
N GLN A 28 -3.49 9.82 10.42
CA GLN A 28 -4.13 10.78 11.32
C GLN A 28 -3.94 12.22 10.82
N VAL A 29 -5.06 12.91 10.64
CA VAL A 29 -5.12 14.35 10.36
C VAL A 29 -5.78 15.00 11.56
N LYS A 30 -4.95 15.65 12.40
CA LYS A 30 -5.36 16.23 13.69
C LYS A 30 -6.07 15.20 14.60
N GLY A 31 -5.48 14.01 14.75
CA GLY A 31 -6.02 12.95 15.61
C GLY A 31 -7.18 12.15 15.03
N VAL A 32 -7.62 12.46 13.80
CA VAL A 32 -8.70 11.73 13.11
C VAL A 32 -8.13 10.98 11.92
N GLU A 33 -8.32 9.67 11.88
CA GLU A 33 -7.89 8.86 10.73
C GLU A 33 -8.66 9.28 9.47
N LYS A 34 -7.92 9.57 8.40
CA LYS A 34 -8.44 9.89 7.07
C LYS A 34 -7.79 8.99 6.03
N LYS A 35 -8.57 8.58 5.03
CA LYS A 35 -8.01 7.97 3.82
C LYS A 35 -7.29 9.04 3.03
N VAL A 36 -6.00 8.84 2.76
CA VAL A 36 -5.11 9.78 2.08
C VAL A 36 -4.69 9.30 0.69
N TYR A 37 -4.88 8.01 0.40
CA TYR A 37 -4.62 7.39 -0.90
C TYR A 37 -5.59 6.23 -1.12
N ASP A 38 -6.06 6.07 -2.35
CA ASP A 38 -6.94 4.98 -2.80
C ASP A 38 -6.71 4.79 -4.30
N GLN A 39 -6.16 3.65 -4.68
CA GLN A 39 -5.90 3.32 -6.08
C GLN A 39 -6.10 1.83 -6.31
N ASP A 40 -6.67 1.50 -7.46
CA ASP A 40 -6.87 0.14 -7.93
C ASP A 40 -5.81 -0.23 -8.97
N PHE A 41 -5.38 -1.49 -8.93
CA PHE A 41 -4.45 -2.11 -9.88
C PHE A 41 -4.99 -3.45 -10.32
N VAL A 42 -4.73 -3.87 -11.55
CA VAL A 42 -5.21 -5.13 -12.12
C VAL A 42 -4.04 -6.08 -12.37
N VAL A 43 -4.08 -7.26 -11.73
CA VAL A 43 -3.04 -8.28 -11.86
C VAL A 43 -2.91 -8.74 -13.31
N GLY A 44 -1.69 -8.69 -13.85
CA GLY A 44 -1.38 -9.05 -15.24
C GLY A 44 -1.67 -7.95 -16.26
N THR A 45 -2.19 -6.79 -15.83
CA THR A 45 -2.29 -5.57 -16.65
C THR A 45 -1.31 -4.52 -16.17
N ASP A 46 -1.34 -4.23 -14.86
CA ASP A 46 -0.36 -3.37 -14.21
C ASP A 46 0.92 -4.15 -13.90
N PRO A 47 2.07 -3.46 -13.74
CA PRO A 47 3.30 -4.10 -13.29
C PRO A 47 3.10 -4.80 -11.94
N ASP A 48 3.74 -5.96 -11.75
CA ASP A 48 3.61 -6.69 -10.48
C ASP A 48 4.18 -5.92 -9.29
N GLY A 49 5.28 -5.18 -9.49
CA GLY A 49 5.88 -4.30 -8.48
C GLY A 49 5.34 -2.87 -8.56
N LEU A 50 4.47 -2.52 -7.62
CA LEU A 50 3.75 -1.25 -7.57
C LEU A 50 4.44 -0.24 -6.67
N TRP A 51 4.76 0.93 -7.23
CA TRP A 51 5.21 2.08 -6.44
C TRP A 51 4.03 2.78 -5.78
N ILE A 52 3.75 2.44 -4.53
CA ILE A 52 2.66 3.06 -3.75
C ILE A 52 3.12 4.40 -3.18
N VAL A 53 4.37 4.47 -2.73
CA VAL A 53 5.03 5.74 -2.38
C VAL A 53 6.37 5.80 -3.11
N ASN A 54 6.58 6.85 -3.88
CA ASN A 54 7.85 7.16 -4.54
C ASN A 54 8.22 8.62 -4.28
N GLY A 55 8.71 8.89 -3.06
CA GLY A 55 9.00 10.23 -2.58
C GLY A 55 8.88 10.33 -1.06
N THR A 56 9.23 11.49 -0.50
CA THR A 56 9.21 11.68 0.96
C THR A 56 7.80 12.00 1.47
N LEU A 57 7.30 11.14 2.35
CA LEU A 57 6.05 11.28 3.09
C LEU A 57 6.33 11.29 4.59
N GLY A 58 5.96 12.38 5.28
CA GLY A 58 6.04 12.47 6.74
C GLY A 58 4.94 11.63 7.38
N ILE A 59 5.30 10.76 8.33
CA ILE A 59 4.30 9.97 9.07
C ILE A 59 3.81 10.79 10.27
N HIS A 60 2.55 11.24 10.19
CA HIS A 60 1.85 11.87 11.30
C HIS A 60 1.21 10.78 12.16
N GLU A 61 1.89 10.44 13.26
CA GLU A 61 1.50 9.38 14.21
C GLU A 61 1.55 7.98 13.59
N VAL A 62 0.48 7.54 12.93
CA VAL A 62 0.35 6.21 12.35
C VAL A 62 0.00 6.33 10.87
N LEU A 63 0.74 5.59 10.04
CA LEU A 63 0.38 5.30 8.66
C LEU A 63 -0.12 3.86 8.59
N ARG A 64 -1.36 3.68 8.15
CA ARG A 64 -1.97 2.36 7.92
C ARG A 64 -2.15 2.15 6.42
N VAL A 65 -1.71 0.99 5.93
CA VAL A 65 -1.88 0.59 4.54
C VAL A 65 -2.73 -0.67 4.51
N THR A 66 -3.65 -0.77 3.56
CA THR A 66 -4.47 -1.97 3.33
C THR A 66 -4.44 -2.32 1.86
N ALA A 67 -4.36 -3.60 1.55
CA ALA A 67 -4.57 -4.14 0.22
C ALA A 67 -5.78 -5.08 0.25
N GLN A 68 -6.66 -4.98 -0.75
CA GLN A 68 -7.86 -5.80 -0.86
C GLN A 68 -7.97 -6.31 -2.30
N SER A 69 -8.07 -7.63 -2.48
CA SER A 69 -8.46 -8.23 -3.76
C SER A 69 -9.98 -8.29 -3.87
N ASP A 70 -10.52 -8.10 -5.08
CA ASP A 70 -11.93 -8.36 -5.40
C ASP A 70 -12.22 -9.85 -5.67
N ASN A 71 -11.17 -10.69 -5.70
CA ASN A 71 -11.26 -12.10 -6.04
C ASN A 71 -11.06 -13.00 -4.81
N GLY A 72 -12.08 -13.79 -4.46
CA GLY A 72 -12.02 -14.71 -3.31
C GLY A 72 -10.99 -15.83 -3.43
N ALA A 73 -10.44 -16.09 -4.64
CA ALA A 73 -9.32 -17.02 -4.78
C ALA A 73 -8.01 -16.49 -4.16
N ASP A 74 -7.95 -15.21 -3.81
CA ASP A 74 -6.81 -14.59 -3.12
C ASP A 74 -6.91 -14.65 -1.59
N ASP A 75 -7.99 -15.22 -1.04
CA ASP A 75 -8.15 -15.37 0.40
C ASP A 75 -7.00 -16.18 1.00
N GLY A 76 -6.30 -15.56 1.96
CA GLY A 76 -5.15 -16.16 2.65
C GLY A 76 -3.83 -16.11 1.89
N LYS A 77 -3.78 -15.50 0.70
CA LYS A 77 -2.52 -15.26 -0.01
C LYS A 77 -1.72 -14.11 0.62
N THR A 78 -0.40 -14.25 0.59
CA THR A 78 0.52 -13.22 1.07
C THR A 78 0.76 -12.18 -0.03
N ILE A 79 0.80 -10.91 0.36
CA ILE A 79 1.27 -9.80 -0.47
C ILE A 79 2.64 -9.38 0.06
N ALA A 80 3.67 -9.46 -0.79
CA ALA A 80 5.00 -9.00 -0.42
C ALA A 80 5.09 -7.47 -0.57
N TYR A 81 5.92 -6.85 0.26
CA TYR A 81 6.16 -5.41 0.19
C TYR A 81 7.55 -5.09 0.75
N ASP A 82 8.10 -3.97 0.31
CA ASP A 82 9.34 -3.39 0.84
C ASP A 82 9.16 -1.90 1.07
N TYR A 83 9.88 -1.35 2.04
CA TYR A 83 9.78 0.05 2.40
C TYR A 83 11.10 0.64 2.88
N MET A 84 11.26 1.94 2.67
CA MET A 84 12.41 2.70 3.16
C MET A 84 11.95 3.76 4.18
N LEU A 85 12.39 3.62 5.43
CA LEU A 85 12.13 4.59 6.51
C LEU A 85 13.39 5.37 6.88
N GLU A 86 13.19 6.64 7.20
CA GLU A 86 14.16 7.48 7.90
C GLU A 86 13.61 7.78 9.29
N THR A 87 14.40 7.50 10.32
CA THR A 87 14.09 7.91 11.70
C THR A 87 14.54 9.35 11.89
N MET A 88 13.65 10.21 12.38
CA MET A 88 13.91 11.62 12.71
C MET A 88 14.34 11.81 14.15
#